data_AF-A0A3S1F2L6-F1
#
_entry.id   AF-A0A3S1F2L6-F1
#
_cell.length_a   1.000
_cell.length_b   1.000
_cell.length_c   1.000
_cell.angle_alpha   90.00
_cell.angle_beta   90.00
_cell.angle_gamma   90.00
#
_symmetry.space_group_name_H-M   'P 1'
#
loop_
_entity.id
_entity.type
_entity.pdbx_description
1 polymer ?
#
loop_
_entity_poly.entity_id
_entity_poly.type
_entity_poly.pdbx_seq_one_letter_code
_entity_poly.pdbx_strand_id
1 'polypeptide(L)' 'MSPKFLRIAVVLGLLSAIGPFAIDMYLPALPSIGADLHASTAAVQMSLLIFF' A
#
# COMPACT_ATOMS: atom_id res chain seq x y z
N MET A 1 2.81 27.89 15.24
CA MET A 1 2.48 26.44 15.28
C MET A 1 3.08 25.85 16.55
N SER A 2 2.32 25.13 17.37
CA SER A 2 2.88 24.51 18.59
C SER A 2 3.67 23.24 18.23
N PRO A 3 4.73 22.89 18.98
CA PRO A 3 5.50 21.66 18.75
C PRO A 3 4.64 20.39 18.78
N LYS A 4 3.57 20.40 19.61
CA LYS A 4 2.60 19.30 19.72
C LYS A 4 1.79 19.13 18.42
N PHE A 5 1.38 20.24 17.80
CA PHE A 5 0.65 20.20 16.53
C PHE A 5 1.52 19.62 15.41
N LEU A 6 2.79 20.06 15.31
CA LEU A 6 3.71 19.55 14.30
C LEU A 6 3.95 18.04 14.44
N ARG A 7 4.12 17.53 15.67
CA ARG A 7 4.25 16.08 15.92
C ARG A 7 3.05 15.30 15.43
N ILE A 8 1.83 15.75 15.74
CA ILE A 8 0.60 15.09 15.32
C ILE A 8 0.48 15.14 13.79
N ALA A 9 0.76 16.28 13.16
CA ALA A 9 0.71 16.42 11.71
C ALA A 9 1.68 15.47 11.00
N VAL A 10 2.91 15.32 11.52
CA VAL A 10 3.90 14.36 10.97
C VAL A 10 3.41 12.92 11.14
N VAL A 11 2.90 12.54 12.32
CA VAL A 11 2.38 11.18 12.55
C VAL A 11 1.21 10.88 11.62
N LEU A 12 0.25 11.80 11.50
CA LEU A 12 -0.89 11.63 10.60
C LEU A 12 -0.45 11.58 9.13
N GLY A 13 0.49 12.44 8.72
CA GLY A 13 1.05 12.41 7.37
C GLY A 13 1.73 11.08 7.05
N LEU A 14 2.50 10.52 7.98
CA LEU A 14 3.13 9.20 7.82
C LEU A 14 2.08 8.08 7.77
N LEU A 15 1.05 8.13 8.63
CA LEU A 15 -0.04 7.16 8.60
C LEU A 15 -0.80 7.20 7.27
N SER A 16 -1.08 8.39 6.73
CA SER A 16 -1.73 8.57 5.43
C SER A 16 -0.83 8.10 4.27
N ALA A 17 0.49 8.19 4.40
CA ALA A 17 1.42 7.77 3.36
C ALA A 17 1.53 6.24 3.21
N ILE A 18 1.12 5.46 4.22
CA ILE A 18 1.18 3.99 4.18
C ILE A 18 0.45 3.43 2.95
N GLY A 19 -0.76 3.92 2.64
CA GLY A 19 -1.56 3.46 1.52
C GLY A 19 -0.86 3.64 0.16
N PRO A 20 -0.50 4.87 -0.24
CA PRO A 20 0.23 5.12 -1.48
C PRO A 20 1.55 4.34 -1.59
N PHE A 21 2.33 4.24 -0.52
CA PHE A 21 3.56 3.44 -0.53
C PHE A 21 3.29 1.95 -0.73
N ALA A 22 2.25 1.41 -0.10
CA ALA A 22 1.87 0.01 -0.29
C ALA A 22 1.50 -0.25 -1.75
N ILE A 23 0.68 0.59 -2.39
CA ILE A 23 0.31 0.42 -3.81
C ILE A 23 1.52 0.45 -4.73
N ASP A 24 2.41 1.42 -4.52
CA ASP A 24 3.60 1.61 -5.35
C ASP A 24 4.53 0.39 -5.30
N MET A 25 4.65 -0.25 -4.12
CA MET A 25 5.37 -1.52 -3.98
C MET A 25 4.58 -2.73 -4.50
N TYR A 26 3.25 -2.72 -4.37
CA TYR A 26 2.40 -3.88 -4.69
C TYR A 26 2.21 -4.07 -6.20
N LEU A 27 1.99 -2.99 -6.95
CA LEU A 27 1.79 -3.02 -8.40
C LEU A 27 2.91 -3.74 -9.18
N PRO A 28 4.21 -3.41 -8.99
CA PRO A 28 5.30 -4.11 -9.67
C PRO A 28 5.49 -5.55 -9.17
N ALA A 29 5.00 -5.89 -7.97
CA ALA A 29 5.10 -7.24 -7.41
C ALA A 29 3.98 -8.20 -7.87
N LEU A 30 2.89 -7.70 -8.49
CA LEU A 30 1.78 -8.55 -8.94
C LEU A 30 2.23 -9.70 -9.86
N PRO A 31 3.12 -9.50 -10.86
CA PRO A 31 3.55 -10.59 -11.73
C PRO A 31 4.32 -11.69 -10.98
N SER A 32 5.19 -11.33 -10.04
CA SER A 32 5.94 -12.32 -9.24
C SER A 32 5.01 -13.07 -8.28
N ILE A 33 4.05 -12.39 -7.65
CA ILE A 33 3.04 -13.03 -6.78
C ILE A 33 2.25 -14.08 -7.57
N GLY A 34 1.81 -13.74 -8.79
CA GLY A 34 1.07 -14.67 -9.66
C GLY A 34 1.89 -15.89 -10.06
N ALA A 35 3.16 -15.70 -10.39
CA ALA A 35 4.08 -16.77 -10.74
C ALA A 35 4.35 -17.71 -9.54
N ASP A 36 4.66 -17.15 -8.37
CA ASP A 36 5.01 -17.92 -7.18
C ASP A 36 3.82 -18.73 -6.65
N LEU A 37 2.61 -18.17 -6.74
CA LEU A 37 1.39 -18.80 -6.23
C LEU A 37 0.60 -19.57 -7.28
N HIS A 38 1.08 -19.65 -8.53
CA HIS A 38 0.34 -20.23 -9.66
C HIS A 38 -1.08 -19.64 -9.80
N ALA A 39 -1.22 -18.35 -9.50
CA ALA A 39 -2.49 -17.65 -9.46
C ALA A 39 -2.74 -16.88 -10.76
N SER A 40 -4.01 -16.75 -11.15
CA SER A 40 -4.38 -15.92 -12.29
C SER A 40 -4.14 -14.43 -11.99
N THR A 41 -3.92 -13.64 -13.05
CA THR A 41 -3.80 -12.18 -12.94
C THR A 41 -5.00 -11.55 -12.25
N ALA A 42 -6.21 -12.04 -12.56
CA ALA A 42 -7.45 -11.59 -11.92
C ALA A 42 -7.47 -11.87 -10.41
N ALA A 43 -6.98 -13.04 -9.97
CA ALA A 43 -6.92 -13.39 -8.56
C ALA A 43 -5.96 -12.48 -7.79
N VAL A 44 -4.79 -12.19 -8.37
CA VAL A 44 -3.78 -11.29 -7.79
C VAL A 44 -4.20 -9.81 -7.83
N GLN A 45 -4.99 -9.39 -8.82
CA GLN A 45 -5.58 -8.05 -8.83
C GLN A 45 -6.70 -7.89 -7.80
N MET A 46 -7.44 -8.96 -7.50
CA MET A 46 -8.50 -8.94 -6.50
C MET A 46 -7.97 -8.65 -5.09
N SER A 47 -6.75 -9.09 -4.76
CA SER A 47 -6.15 -8.77 -3.46
C SER A 47 -5.78 -7.28 -3.33
N LEU A 48 -5.37 -6.63 -4.43
CA LEU A 48 -5.15 -5.18 -4.45
C LEU A 48 -6.47 -4.42 -4.25
N LEU A 49 -7.57 -4.91 -4.84
CA LEU A 49 -8.90 -4.31 -4.66
C LEU A 49 -9.42 -4.47 -3.23
N ILE A 50 -9.11 -5.57 -2.53
CA ILE A 50 -9.51 -5.77 -1.12
C ILE A 50 -8.73 -4.86 -0.16
N PHE A 51 -7.51 -4.46 -0.53
CA PHE A 51 -6.70 -3.53 0.25
C PHE A 51 -7.24 -2.09 0.21
N PHE A 52 -8.05 -1.73 -0.80
CA PHE A 52 -8.63 -0.39 -1.01
C PHE A 52 -10.13 -0.35 -0.72
#